data_AF-A0A537SRD1-F1
#
_entry.id   AF-A0A537SRD1-F1
#
_cell.length_a   1.000
_cell.length_b   1.000
_cell.length_c   1.000
_cell.angle_alpha   90.00
_cell.angle_beta   90.00
_cell.angle_gamma   90.00
#
_symmetry.space_group_name_H-M   'P 1'
#
loop_
_entity.id
_entity.type
_entity.pdbx_description
1 polymer ?
#
loop_
_entity_poly.entity_id
_entity_poly.type
_entity_poly.pdbx_seq_one_letter_code
_entity_poly.pdbx_strand_id
1 'polypeptide(L)'
;MIYLSIGSCALTAQQNQPGRETFSEMIAFARLASVACERLAPDAEGFHALALRTLVKPPLTEKEIVAKEKDVKQLRVRLGFRKWCQRYTDEMAQARILVEVLRKQN
;
A
#
# COMPACT_ATOMS: atom_id res chain seq x y z
N MET A 1 -7.93 -12.91 5.12
CA MET A 1 -8.70 -12.49 3.94
C MET A 1 -9.85 -11.64 4.46
N ILE A 2 -9.69 -10.31 4.43
CA ILE A 2 -10.76 -9.38 4.80
C ILE A 2 -11.06 -8.57 3.55
N TYR A 3 -12.14 -8.95 2.89
CA TYR A 3 -12.79 -8.23 1.81
C TYR A 3 -13.48 -6.99 2.39
N LEU A 4 -13.17 -5.80 1.89
CA LEU A 4 -13.91 -4.59 2.24
C LEU A 4 -14.36 -3.85 0.97
N SER A 5 -15.61 -4.13 0.61
CA SER A 5 -16.62 -3.24 0.03
C SER A 5 -16.13 -1.86 -0.40
N ILE A 6 -15.67 -1.80 -1.66
CA ILE A 6 -15.17 -0.62 -2.34
C ILE A 6 -16.37 0.24 -2.76
N GLY A 7 -16.56 1.40 -2.15
CA GLY A 7 -17.60 2.35 -2.54
C GLY A 7 -17.88 3.38 -1.46
N SER A 8 -18.48 2.95 -0.35
CA SER A 8 -18.83 3.83 0.79
C SER A 8 -17.86 3.73 1.98
N CYS A 9 -16.89 2.81 1.95
CA CYS A 9 -15.94 2.58 3.06
C CYS A 9 -14.65 3.40 3.00
N ALA A 10 -14.37 4.11 1.90
CA ALA A 10 -13.09 4.81 1.77
C ALA A 10 -13.00 6.04 2.71
N LEU A 11 -14.09 6.80 2.87
CA LEU A 11 -14.17 7.93 3.81
C LEU A 11 -14.08 7.48 5.28
N THR A 12 -14.70 6.36 5.64
CA THR A 12 -14.62 5.80 7.01
C THR A 12 -13.28 5.13 7.28
N ALA A 13 -12.64 4.50 6.28
CA ALA A 13 -11.29 3.93 6.40
C ALA A 13 -10.19 4.99 6.56
N GLN A 14 -10.39 6.18 6.02
CA GLN A 14 -9.46 7.31 6.11
C GLN A 14 -9.38 7.90 7.53
N GLN A 15 -10.47 7.79 8.30
CA GLN A 15 -10.55 8.21 9.70
C GLN A 15 -10.45 7.05 10.71
N ASN A 16 -10.60 5.80 10.28
CA ASN A 16 -10.48 4.63 11.14
C ASN A 16 -9.06 4.05 11.09
N GLN A 17 -8.47 3.80 12.26
CA GLN A 17 -7.09 3.34 12.43
C GLN A 17 -6.69 2.15 11.53
N PRO A 18 -7.54 1.12 11.32
CA PRO A 18 -7.19 -0.02 10.47
C PRO A 18 -6.99 0.33 8.99
N GLY A 19 -7.75 1.30 8.47
CA GLY A 19 -7.60 1.77 7.09
C GLY A 19 -6.29 2.52 6.90
N ARG A 20 -5.96 3.42 7.83
CA ARG A 20 -4.67 4.14 7.85
C ARG A 20 -3.48 3.19 7.93
N GLU A 21 -3.58 2.14 8.73
CA GLU A 21 -2.54 1.11 8.83
C GLU A 21 -2.32 0.36 7.51
N THR A 22 -3.42 0.00 6.83
CA THR A 22 -3.37 -0.66 5.52
C THR A 22 -2.68 0.23 4.48
N PHE A 23 -3.04 1.51 4.41
CA PHE A 23 -2.42 2.44 3.47
C PHE A 23 -0.94 2.69 3.78
N SER A 24 -0.60 2.78 5.07
CA SER A 24 0.80 2.91 5.51
C SER A 24 1.62 1.67 5.15
N GLU A 25 1.03 0.48 5.27
CA GLU A 25 1.65 -0.78 4.86
C GLU A 25 1.88 -0.83 3.35
N MET A 26 0.90 -0.42 2.52
CA MET A 26 1.06 -0.33 1.06
C MET A 26 2.22 0.61 0.66
N ILE A 27 2.32 1.77 1.31
CA ILE A 27 3.44 2.71 1.07
C ILE A 27 4.78 2.08 1.49
N ALA A 28 4.84 1.46 2.67
CA ALA A 28 6.04 0.80 3.16
C ALA A 28 6.48 -0.34 2.23
N PHE A 29 5.51 -1.11 1.72
CA PHE A 29 5.75 -2.17 0.74
C PHE A 29 6.32 -1.59 -0.55
N ALA A 30 5.72 -0.52 -1.09
CA ALA A 30 6.22 0.13 -2.30
C ALA A 30 7.65 0.64 -2.16
N ARG A 31 7.97 1.30 -1.04
CA ARG A 31 9.32 1.79 -0.75
C ARG A 31 10.37 0.67 -0.73
N LEU A 32 10.03 -0.47 -0.13
CA LEU A 32 10.96 -1.57 0.08
C LEU A 32 11.05 -2.53 -1.11
N ALA A 33 9.98 -2.64 -1.90
CA ALA A 33 9.89 -3.62 -2.98
C ALA A 33 10.19 -3.03 -4.36
N SER A 34 9.97 -1.74 -4.62
CA SER A 34 10.05 -1.16 -5.98
C SER A 34 11.38 -1.45 -6.69
N VAL A 35 12.50 -1.08 -6.07
CA VAL A 35 13.84 -1.36 -6.66
C VAL A 35 14.16 -2.85 -6.61
N ALA A 36 13.78 -3.54 -5.54
CA ALA A 36 14.10 -4.95 -5.38
C ALA A 36 13.37 -5.83 -6.40
N CYS A 37 12.16 -5.47 -6.81
CA CYS A 37 11.29 -6.27 -7.64
C CYS A 37 11.21 -5.81 -9.09
N GLU A 38 11.92 -4.73 -9.48
CA GLU A 38 11.90 -4.15 -10.82
C GLU A 38 12.00 -5.19 -11.94
N ARG A 39 12.86 -6.20 -11.80
CA ARG A 39 13.03 -7.27 -12.82
C ARG A 39 11.89 -8.30 -12.85
N LEU A 40 11.24 -8.55 -11.72
CA LEU A 40 10.22 -9.60 -11.58
C LEU A 40 8.80 -9.04 -11.66
N ALA A 41 8.64 -7.73 -11.47
CA ALA A 41 7.39 -7.00 -11.49
C ALA A 41 7.59 -5.63 -12.17
N PRO A 42 8.04 -5.60 -13.44
CA PRO A 42 8.33 -4.35 -14.14
C PRO A 42 7.10 -3.45 -14.31
N ASP A 43 5.92 -4.06 -14.38
CA ASP A 43 4.64 -3.36 -14.55
C ASP A 43 4.04 -2.88 -13.22
N ALA A 44 4.68 -3.18 -12.08
CA ALA A 44 4.18 -2.77 -10.78
C ALA A 44 4.52 -1.29 -10.49
N GLU A 45 3.52 -0.43 -10.64
CA GLU A 45 3.63 1.02 -10.50
C GLU A 45 3.64 1.47 -9.02
N GLY A 46 4.80 1.33 -8.37
CA GLY A 46 5.02 1.71 -6.97
C GLY A 46 4.58 3.12 -6.57
N PHE A 47 4.59 4.06 -7.52
CA PHE A 47 4.24 5.46 -7.27
C PHE A 47 2.76 5.65 -6.89
N HIS A 48 1.86 4.75 -7.31
CA HIS A 48 0.45 4.82 -6.90
C HIS A 48 0.30 4.67 -5.39
N ALA A 49 0.97 3.70 -4.79
CA ALA A 49 0.97 3.55 -3.35
C ALA A 49 1.53 4.80 -2.65
N LEU A 50 2.61 5.40 -3.18
CA LEU A 50 3.19 6.62 -2.61
C LEU A 50 2.21 7.80 -2.60
N ALA A 51 1.31 7.90 -3.58
CA ALA A 51 0.27 8.93 -3.64
C ALA A 51 -0.74 8.83 -2.48
N LEU A 52 -0.92 7.65 -1.87
CA LEU A 52 -1.80 7.48 -0.71
C LEU A 52 -1.38 8.37 0.47
N ARG A 53 -0.09 8.71 0.58
CA ARG A 53 0.42 9.58 1.65
C ARG A 53 -0.33 10.90 1.74
N THR A 54 -0.62 11.50 0.59
CA THR A 54 -1.24 12.83 0.49
C THR A 54 -2.73 12.77 0.18
N LEU A 55 -3.22 11.69 -0.43
CA LEU A 55 -4.64 11.51 -0.75
C LEU A 55 -5.49 11.15 0.47
N VAL A 56 -4.90 10.44 1.44
CA VAL A 56 -5.53 10.15 2.73
C VAL A 56 -5.52 11.41 3.62
N LYS A 57 -6.59 11.66 4.37
CA LYS A 57 -6.82 12.83 5.23
C LYS A 57 -7.20 12.38 6.64
N PRO A 58 -6.45 12.76 7.70
CA PRO A 58 -5.21 13.53 7.61
C PRO A 58 -4.11 12.75 6.84
N PRO A 59 -3.14 13.44 6.23
CA PRO A 59 -2.02 12.79 5.56
C PRO A 59 -1.35 11.73 6.43
N LEU A 60 -0.83 10.69 5.81
CA LEU A 60 -0.08 9.65 6.52
C LEU A 60 1.28 10.22 6.94
N THR A 61 1.59 10.06 8.22
CA THR A 61 2.85 10.52 8.80
C THR A 61 3.98 9.57 8.45
N GLU A 62 5.21 10.09 8.46
CA GLU A 62 6.40 9.26 8.27
C GLU A 62 6.50 8.15 9.32
N LYS A 63 6.08 8.45 10.56
CA LYS A 63 6.07 7.49 11.67
C LYS A 63 5.13 6.31 11.40
N GLU A 64 3.93 6.56 10.88
CA GLU A 64 2.97 5.50 10.53
C GLU A 64 3.53 4.56 9.44
N ILE A 65 4.19 5.13 8.43
CA ILE A 65 4.79 4.37 7.33
C ILE A 65 5.99 3.55 7.83
N VAL A 66 6.93 4.18 8.53
CA VAL A 66 8.14 3.52 9.06
C VAL A 66 7.78 2.41 10.06
N ALA A 67 6.71 2.59 10.85
CA ALA A 67 6.21 1.53 11.73
C ALA A 67 5.87 0.24 10.96
N LYS A 68 5.29 0.36 9.76
CA LYS A 68 4.94 -0.78 8.90
C LYS A 68 6.12 -1.34 8.11
N GLU A 69 7.18 -0.57 7.86
CA GLU A 69 8.38 -1.07 7.16
C GLU A 69 9.03 -2.27 7.87
N LYS A 70 8.96 -2.33 9.21
CA LYS A 70 9.43 -3.50 9.98
C LYS A 70 8.65 -4.76 9.63
N ASP A 71 7.32 -4.67 9.60
CA ASP A 71 6.42 -5.79 9.31
C ASP A 71 6.61 -6.27 7.86
N VAL A 72 6.71 -5.32 6.93
CA VAL A 72 6.98 -5.54 5.50
C VAL A 72 8.34 -6.26 5.31
N LYS A 73 9.39 -5.85 6.02
CA LYS A 73 10.70 -6.54 5.99
C LYS A 73 10.59 -7.98 6.50
N GLN A 74 9.86 -8.23 7.59
CA GLN A 74 9.64 -9.58 8.09
C GLN A 74 8.81 -10.44 7.13
N LEU A 75 7.83 -9.84 6.46
CA LEU A 75 7.02 -10.52 5.45
C LEU A 75 7.90 -10.95 4.26
N ARG A 76 8.85 -10.12 3.82
CA ARG A 76 9.83 -10.49 2.78
C ARG A 76 10.63 -11.73 3.17
N VAL A 77 11.11 -11.80 4.42
CA VAL A 77 11.87 -12.96 4.93
C VAL A 77 11.00 -14.22 4.91
N ARG A 78 9.73 -14.10 5.33
CA ARG A 78 8.79 -15.23 5.38
C ARG A 78 8.36 -15.74 3.99
N LEU A 79 8.14 -14.85 3.03
CA LEU A 79 7.66 -15.21 1.70
C LEU A 79 8.78 -15.69 0.76
N GLY A 80 10.00 -15.19 0.94
CA GLY A 80 11.08 -15.33 -0.03
C GLY A 80 10.89 -14.43 -1.26
N PHE A 81 11.99 -14.17 -1.97
CA PHE A 81 12.06 -13.08 -2.95
C PHE A 81 11.05 -13.17 -4.11
N ARG A 82 10.79 -14.37 -4.64
CA ARG A 82 9.84 -14.53 -5.77
C ARG A 82 8.41 -14.23 -5.35
N LYS A 83 7.93 -14.83 -4.25
CA LYS A 83 6.59 -14.59 -3.72
C LYS A 83 6.43 -13.16 -3.21
N TRP A 84 7.51 -12.57 -2.69
CA TRP A 84 7.57 -11.16 -2.33
C TRP A 84 7.24 -10.25 -3.51
N CYS A 85 7.89 -10.46 -4.66
CA CYS A 85 7.65 -9.65 -5.85
C CYS A 85 6.30 -9.92 -6.51
N GLN A 86 5.78 -11.15 -6.42
CA GLN A 86 4.40 -11.41 -6.84
C GLN A 86 3.41 -10.62 -5.98
N ARG A 87 3.59 -10.64 -4.65
CA ARG A 87 2.76 -9.86 -3.73
C ARG A 87 2.88 -8.35 -3.98
N TYR A 88 4.07 -7.87 -4.32
CA TYR A 88 4.28 -6.47 -4.71
C TYR A 88 3.35 -6.06 -5.85
N THR A 89 3.27 -6.87 -6.92
CA THR A 89 2.39 -6.62 -8.06
C THR A 89 0.93 -6.50 -7.62
N ASP A 90 0.45 -7.43 -6.80
CA ASP A 90 -0.94 -7.44 -6.31
C ASP A 90 -1.25 -6.18 -5.48
N GLU A 91 -0.37 -5.83 -4.56
CA GLU A 91 -0.51 -4.64 -3.69
C GLU A 91 -0.51 -3.34 -4.52
N MET A 92 0.33 -3.24 -5.56
CA MET A 92 0.39 -2.03 -6.40
C MET A 92 -0.84 -1.91 -7.30
N ALA A 93 -1.37 -3.02 -7.82
CA ALA A 93 -2.62 -3.03 -8.56
C ALA A 93 -3.78 -2.54 -7.67
N GLN A 94 -3.82 -2.99 -6.42
CA GLN A 94 -4.82 -2.53 -5.44
C GLN A 94 -4.63 -1.04 -5.10
N ALA A 95 -3.39 -0.59 -4.89
CA ALA A 95 -3.08 0.80 -4.61
C ALA A 95 -3.54 1.73 -5.73
N ARG A 96 -3.38 1.33 -7.00
CA ARG A 96 -3.87 2.09 -8.15
C ARG A 96 -5.39 2.30 -8.10
N ILE A 97 -6.15 1.23 -7.91
CA ILE A 97 -7.63 1.31 -7.80
C ILE A 97 -8.04 2.24 -6.66
N LEU A 98 -7.38 2.09 -5.51
CA LEU A 98 -7.66 2.91 -4.33
C LEU A 98 -7.36 4.40 -4.57
N VAL A 99 -6.24 4.72 -5.22
CA VAL A 99 -5.90 6.10 -5.59
C VAL A 99 -6.96 6.71 -6.50
N GLU A 100 -7.44 5.97 -7.49
CA GLU A 100 -8.50 6.44 -8.40
C GLU A 100 -9.80 6.72 -7.64
N VAL A 101 -10.18 5.86 -6.69
CA VAL A 101 -11.35 6.06 -5.83
C VAL A 101 -11.17 7.29 -4.94
N LEU A 102 -10.05 7.42 -4.24
CA LEU A 102 -9.79 8.55 -3.33
C LEU A 102 -9.71 9.89 -4.07
N ARG A 103 -9.18 9.91 -5.29
CA ARG A 103 -9.15 11.12 -6.14
C ARG A 103 -10.55 11.57 -6.57
N LYS A 104 -11.51 10.66 -6.73
CA LYS A 104 -12.91 10.99 -7.06
C LYS A 104 -13.70 11.49 -5.86
N GLN A 105 -13.26 11.16 -4.64
CA GLN A 105 -13.92 11.52 -3.38
C GLN A 105 -13.39 12.81 -2.77
N ASN A 106 -12.16 13.21 -3.10
CA ASN A 106 -11.53 14.47 -2.69
C ASN A 106 -11.87 15.62 -3.62
#